data_AF-A0A965IY20-F1
#
_entry.id   AF-A0A965IY20-F1
#
_cell.length_a   1.000
_cell.length_b   1.000
_cell.length_c   1.000
_cell.angle_alpha   90.00
_cell.angle_beta   90.00
_cell.angle_gamma   90.00
#
_symmetry.space_group_name_H-M   'P 1'
#
loop_
_entity.id
_entity.type
_entity.pdbx_description
1 polymer ?
#
loop_
_entity_poly.entity_id
_entity_poly.type
_entity_poly.pdbx_seq_one_letter_code
_entity_poly.pdbx_strand_id
1 'polypeptide(L)'
;MKNIFLNVFVLLSFNGTFFSQNSKSADSSIQKKIEKLEEFEKKASKIKVTGWVQAQFQIAESRGQNSYDGGNFATGQFDRFMIRRGRVKFTYSQNLSQYVLQMNATERGVNLVEIFAKVTDPWTKSVSLTSGVMNRPFGFEIQQSSADRETPERSRYVQMLLPNERDLGVMSTFQPLKGKKLFGLKLEAGIFSGNGIYVPGTGSTGTTGNTTAAGLIDTDNFKDIMARLREKKLDCRKSGRIYREKSSENIFCR
;
A
#
# COMPACT_ATOMS: atom_id res chain seq x y z
N MET A 1 -3.53 -18.61 -28.59
CA MET A 1 -2.78 -19.66 -27.87
C MET A 1 -2.57 -19.19 -26.44
N LYS A 2 -2.80 -20.05 -25.44
CA LYS A 2 -2.98 -19.68 -24.02
C LYS A 2 -1.63 -19.42 -23.35
N ASN A 3 -1.37 -18.18 -22.97
CA ASN A 3 -0.17 -17.77 -22.22
C ASN A 3 -0.25 -18.31 -20.78
N ILE A 4 0.66 -19.20 -20.39
CA ILE A 4 0.78 -19.71 -19.01
C ILE A 4 2.13 -19.27 -18.46
N PHE A 5 2.09 -18.35 -17.49
CA PHE A 5 3.27 -17.91 -16.74
C PHE A 5 3.43 -18.80 -15.51
N LEU A 6 4.50 -19.60 -15.45
CA LEU A 6 4.85 -20.33 -14.24
C LEU A 6 5.73 -19.42 -13.35
N ASN A 7 5.15 -18.91 -12.26
CA ASN A 7 5.86 -18.11 -11.28
C ASN A 7 6.20 -18.96 -10.05
N VAL A 8 7.48 -19.21 -9.81
CA VAL A 8 7.96 -19.84 -8.56
C VAL A 8 8.26 -18.76 -7.55
N PHE A 9 7.69 -18.89 -6.35
CA PHE A 9 7.59 -17.81 -5.37
C PHE A 9 8.19 -18.17 -4.02
N VAL A 10 9.07 -17.29 -3.50
CA VAL A 10 9.57 -17.36 -2.13
C VAL A 10 9.23 -16.04 -1.42
N LEU A 11 8.25 -16.11 -0.52
CA LEU A 11 7.81 -14.99 0.32
C LEU A 11 8.55 -15.07 1.66
N LEU A 12 9.58 -14.24 1.85
CA LEU A 12 10.25 -14.08 3.14
C LEU A 12 9.72 -12.82 3.82
N SER A 13 8.73 -13.00 4.69
CA SER A 13 8.21 -11.94 5.55
C SER A 13 9.01 -11.86 6.85
N PHE A 14 9.93 -10.89 6.95
CA PHE A 14 10.59 -10.54 8.20
C PHE A 14 9.64 -9.70 9.07
N ASN A 15 9.02 -10.32 10.08
CA ASN A 15 8.35 -9.59 11.16
C ASN A 15 9.36 -9.40 12.30
N GLY A 16 10.17 -8.35 12.23
CA GLY A 16 11.04 -7.95 13.33
C GLY A 16 10.22 -7.23 14.41
N THR A 17 9.75 -7.95 15.42
CA THR A 17 9.27 -7.34 16.67
C THR A 17 10.46 -7.19 17.61
N PHE A 18 10.92 -5.95 17.81
CA PHE A 18 11.86 -5.63 18.88
C PHE A 18 11.14 -5.78 20.23
N PHE A 19 11.38 -6.87 20.95
CA PHE A 19 10.94 -7.02 22.33
C PHE A 19 12.00 -6.41 23.26
N SER A 20 11.65 -5.32 23.93
CA SER A 20 12.44 -4.76 25.03
C SER A 20 12.24 -5.63 26.29
N GLN A 21 13.34 -6.11 26.90
CA GLN A 21 13.30 -6.90 28.13
C GLN A 21 12.88 -6.02 29.32
N ASN A 22 11.75 -6.35 29.95
CA ASN A 22 11.34 -5.79 31.24
C ASN A 22 11.95 -6.63 32.39
N SER A 23 12.97 -6.09 33.06
CA SER A 23 13.45 -6.62 34.34
C SER A 23 12.66 -5.95 35.48
N LYS A 24 11.96 -6.74 36.30
CA LYS A 24 11.32 -6.26 37.53
C LYS A 24 12.35 -6.25 38.67
N SER A 25 12.58 -5.08 39.27
CA SER A 25 13.07 -4.93 40.66
C SER A 25 12.75 -3.54 41.19
N ALA A 26 12.47 -3.44 42.49
CA ALA A 26 11.86 -2.30 43.17
C ALA A 26 12.90 -1.22 43.51
N ASP A 27 12.80 -0.03 42.86
CA ASP A 27 13.46 1.20 43.32
C ASP A 27 12.82 2.44 42.68
N SER A 28 12.77 3.58 43.40
CA SER A 28 12.11 4.83 42.95
C SER A 28 12.75 5.44 41.69
N SER A 29 14.02 5.12 41.43
CA SER A 29 14.75 5.47 40.20
C SER A 29 14.31 4.63 38.98
N ILE A 30 13.81 3.42 39.23
CA ILE A 30 13.34 2.48 38.21
C ILE A 30 11.92 2.86 37.79
N GLN A 31 11.07 3.34 38.69
CA GLN A 31 9.75 3.90 38.33
C GLN A 31 9.88 5.08 37.35
N LYS A 32 10.81 6.00 37.60
CA LYS A 32 11.14 7.09 36.67
C LYS A 32 11.68 6.58 35.33
N LYS A 33 12.37 5.44 35.29
CA LYS A 33 12.81 4.80 34.04
C LYS A 33 11.66 4.11 33.31
N ILE A 34 10.76 3.45 34.04
CA ILE A 34 9.55 2.80 33.50
C ILE A 34 8.63 3.85 32.89
N GLU A 35 8.34 4.96 33.58
CA GLU A 35 7.53 6.06 33.03
C GLU A 35 8.14 6.65 31.76
N LYS A 36 9.47 6.84 31.73
CA LYS A 36 10.18 7.29 30.53
C LYS A 36 10.12 6.26 29.39
N LEU A 37 10.19 4.98 29.71
CA LEU A 37 10.05 3.89 28.74
C LEU A 37 8.63 3.78 28.20
N GLU A 38 7.61 3.93 29.05
CA GLU A 38 6.20 3.97 28.65
C GLU A 38 5.90 5.20 27.79
N GLU A 39 6.47 6.37 28.12
CA GLU A 39 6.35 7.56 27.28
C GLU A 39 7.05 7.37 25.93
N PHE A 40 8.24 6.75 25.93
CA PHE A 40 8.95 6.39 24.72
C PHE A 40 8.16 5.37 23.89
N GLU A 41 7.59 4.33 24.50
CA GLU A 41 6.76 3.33 23.83
C GLU A 41 5.49 3.97 23.24
N LYS A 42 4.86 4.90 23.96
CA LYS A 42 3.70 5.65 23.46
C LYS A 42 4.04 6.58 22.30
N LYS A 43 5.26 7.13 22.26
CA LYS A 43 5.75 7.92 21.13
C LYS A 43 6.17 7.03 19.96
N ALA A 44 6.86 5.93 20.23
CA ALA A 44 7.34 4.97 19.26
C ALA A 44 6.20 4.18 18.59
N SER A 45 5.16 3.80 19.33
CA SER A 45 4.00 3.06 18.79
C SER A 45 3.18 3.86 17.77
N LYS A 46 3.35 5.18 17.70
CA LYS A 46 2.79 6.03 16.63
C LYS A 46 3.50 5.82 15.30
N ILE A 47 4.75 5.38 15.32
CA ILE A 47 5.55 5.08 14.13
C ILE A 47 5.50 3.57 13.89
N LYS A 48 4.98 3.18 12.73
CA LYS A 48 5.03 1.80 12.24
C LYS A 48 5.96 1.73 11.06
N VAL A 49 6.99 0.91 11.17
CA VAL A 49 7.89 0.58 10.07
C VAL A 49 7.57 -0.85 9.65
N THR A 50 7.26 -1.02 8.37
CA THR A 50 6.96 -2.33 7.78
C THR A 50 7.75 -2.46 6.50
N GLY A 51 8.17 -3.67 6.15
CA GLY A 51 8.86 -3.90 4.89
C GLY A 51 8.77 -5.35 4.48
N TRP A 52 8.95 -5.58 3.18
CA TRP A 52 9.01 -6.93 2.62
C TRP A 52 9.84 -6.92 1.35
N VAL A 53 10.48 -8.06 1.09
CA VAL A 53 11.27 -8.29 -0.10
C VAL A 53 10.65 -9.46 -0.86
N GLN A 54 10.51 -9.27 -2.17
CA GLN A 54 9.91 -10.21 -3.09
C GLN A 54 10.89 -10.48 -4.23
N ALA A 55 11.55 -11.63 -4.19
CA ALA A 55 12.37 -12.13 -5.29
C ALA A 55 11.53 -13.01 -6.21
N GLN A 56 11.83 -12.96 -7.51
CA GLN A 56 11.15 -13.75 -8.54
C GLN A 56 12.18 -14.31 -9.51
N PHE A 57 11.95 -15.55 -9.92
CA PHE A 57 12.59 -16.14 -11.08
C PHE A 57 11.53 -16.30 -12.17
N GLN A 58 11.79 -15.74 -13.35
CA GLN A 58 10.85 -15.73 -14.46
C GLN A 58 11.49 -16.40 -15.68
N ILE A 59 10.70 -17.19 -16.39
CA ILE A 59 11.06 -17.80 -17.67
C ILE A 59 10.03 -17.31 -18.70
N ALA A 60 10.51 -16.73 -19.78
CA ALA A 60 9.77 -16.26 -20.94
C ALA A 60 9.75 -17.32 -22.05
N GLU A 61 8.72 -17.28 -22.88
CA GLU A 61 8.58 -18.17 -24.03
C GLU A 61 9.52 -17.77 -25.17
N SER A 62 9.84 -16.46 -25.29
CA SER A 62 10.73 -15.94 -26.31
C SER A 62 11.82 -15.05 -25.73
N ARG A 63 12.97 -15.01 -26.42
CA ARG A 63 14.11 -14.18 -26.05
C ARG A 63 13.75 -12.70 -26.18
N GLY A 64 14.05 -11.90 -25.18
CA GLY A 64 13.75 -10.46 -25.18
C GLY A 64 12.26 -10.13 -25.16
N GLN A 65 11.41 -11.03 -24.63
CA GLN A 65 9.97 -10.84 -24.57
C GLN A 65 9.58 -9.54 -23.83
N ASN A 66 8.62 -8.80 -24.39
CA ASN A 66 7.99 -7.66 -23.72
C ASN A 66 7.18 -8.17 -22.52
N SER A 67 7.40 -7.58 -21.34
CA SER A 67 6.70 -7.94 -20.12
C SER A 67 5.80 -6.81 -19.66
N TYR A 68 4.66 -7.17 -19.09
CA TYR A 68 3.81 -6.26 -18.33
C TYR A 68 4.36 -6.14 -16.90
N ASP A 69 4.27 -4.94 -16.31
CA ASP A 69 4.64 -4.61 -14.93
C ASP A 69 5.84 -5.41 -14.37
N GLY A 70 7.06 -4.96 -14.67
CA GLY A 70 8.28 -5.72 -14.37
C GLY A 70 9.47 -5.39 -15.27
N GLY A 71 9.24 -4.68 -16.37
CA GLY A 71 10.28 -4.34 -17.35
C GLY A 71 10.55 -5.50 -18.32
N ASN A 72 11.09 -5.21 -19.50
CA ASN A 72 11.31 -6.22 -20.54
C ASN A 72 12.46 -7.17 -20.20
N PHE A 73 12.45 -8.37 -20.77
CA PHE A 73 13.61 -9.26 -20.71
C PHE A 73 14.77 -8.65 -21.52
N ALA A 74 16.00 -8.86 -21.07
CA ALA A 74 17.17 -8.41 -21.82
C ALA A 74 17.23 -9.10 -23.19
N THR A 75 17.80 -8.40 -24.18
CA THR A 75 17.94 -8.93 -25.54
C THR A 75 18.67 -10.28 -25.53
N GLY A 76 18.06 -11.32 -26.10
CA GLY A 76 18.64 -12.66 -26.16
C GLY A 76 18.42 -13.54 -24.92
N GLN A 77 17.95 -12.97 -23.80
CA GLN A 77 17.67 -13.71 -22.57
C GLN A 77 16.21 -14.19 -22.54
N PHE A 78 15.99 -15.40 -22.03
CA PHE A 78 14.66 -15.98 -21.85
C PHE A 78 14.35 -16.24 -20.38
N ASP A 79 15.33 -16.23 -19.49
CA ASP A 79 15.12 -16.30 -18.05
C ASP A 79 15.74 -15.08 -17.34
N ARG A 80 15.23 -14.78 -16.14
CA ARG A 80 15.79 -13.75 -15.27
C ARG A 80 15.49 -14.01 -13.81
N PHE A 81 16.46 -13.70 -12.96
CA PHE A 81 16.23 -13.48 -11.55
C PHE A 81 16.03 -11.99 -11.32
N MET A 82 14.99 -11.61 -10.57
CA MET A 82 14.71 -10.21 -10.27
C MET A 82 14.19 -9.99 -8.86
N ILE A 83 14.53 -8.86 -8.26
CA ILE A 83 13.82 -8.34 -7.10
C ILE A 83 12.61 -7.55 -7.60
N ARG A 84 11.42 -8.15 -7.51
CA ARG A 84 10.18 -7.53 -7.97
C ARG A 84 9.75 -6.37 -7.09
N ARG A 85 9.82 -6.54 -5.75
CA ARG A 85 9.41 -5.52 -4.77
C ARG A 85 10.32 -5.61 -3.55
N GLY A 86 11.12 -4.58 -3.29
CA GLY A 86 11.85 -4.41 -2.03
C GLY A 86 11.29 -3.18 -1.32
N ARG A 87 10.15 -3.33 -0.66
CA ARG A 87 9.40 -2.17 -0.14
C ARG A 87 9.66 -1.96 1.34
N VAL A 88 9.84 -0.68 1.70
CA VAL A 88 9.85 -0.22 3.09
C VAL A 88 8.80 0.87 3.22
N LYS A 89 7.91 0.73 4.20
CA LYS A 89 6.79 1.61 4.49
C LYS A 89 6.87 2.12 5.92
N PHE A 90 6.99 3.43 6.04
CA PHE A 90 6.91 4.19 7.28
C PHE A 90 5.51 4.78 7.38
N THR A 91 4.85 4.55 8.51
CA THR A 91 3.54 5.10 8.80
C THR A 91 3.59 5.79 10.15
N TYR A 92 3.37 7.10 10.18
CA TYR A 92 3.15 7.85 11.41
C TYR A 92 1.65 8.06 11.58
N SER A 93 1.07 7.56 12.67
CA SER A 93 -0.37 7.66 12.95
C SER A 93 -0.61 8.39 14.27
N GLN A 94 -1.38 9.47 14.19
CA GLN A 94 -1.93 10.22 15.30
C GLN A 94 -3.46 10.21 15.20
N ASN A 95 -4.17 10.62 16.26
CA ASN A 95 -5.63 10.49 16.33
C ASN A 95 -6.40 11.07 15.14
N LEU A 96 -5.90 12.15 14.54
CA LEU A 96 -6.55 12.87 13.43
C LEU A 96 -5.69 12.92 12.17
N SER A 97 -4.39 12.66 12.27
CA SER A 97 -3.47 12.76 11.14
C SER A 97 -2.68 11.47 10.96
N GLN A 98 -2.47 11.08 9.72
CA GLN A 98 -1.66 9.94 9.34
C GLN A 98 -0.75 10.35 8.18
N TYR A 99 0.52 9.99 8.27
CA TYR A 99 1.50 10.21 7.21
C TYR A 99 2.08 8.87 6.81
N VAL A 100 2.18 8.63 5.51
CA VAL A 100 2.72 7.40 4.96
C VAL A 100 3.79 7.74 3.96
N LEU A 101 4.95 7.10 4.10
CA LEU A 101 6.03 7.10 3.14
C LEU A 101 6.37 5.65 2.80
N GLN A 102 6.32 5.29 1.53
CA GLN A 102 6.71 3.98 1.03
C GLN A 102 7.69 4.12 -0.13
N MET A 103 8.83 3.47 0.03
CA MET A 103 9.88 3.39 -0.97
C MET A 103 9.97 1.96 -1.48
N ASN A 104 10.37 1.80 -2.75
CA ASN A 104 10.67 0.52 -3.37
C ASN A 104 12.10 0.54 -3.89
N ALA A 105 12.92 -0.33 -3.35
CA ALA A 105 14.29 -0.58 -3.78
C ALA A 105 14.31 -1.90 -4.57
N THR A 106 14.75 -1.83 -5.82
CA THR A 106 14.95 -2.99 -6.69
C THR A 106 16.28 -2.86 -7.41
N GLU A 107 16.73 -3.90 -8.11
CA GLU A 107 17.95 -3.87 -8.94
C GLU A 107 17.95 -2.78 -10.03
N ARG A 108 16.76 -2.26 -10.38
CA ARG A 108 16.58 -1.20 -11.38
C ARG A 108 16.69 0.21 -10.80
N GLY A 109 16.74 0.34 -9.48
CA GLY A 109 16.80 1.61 -8.77
C GLY A 109 15.79 1.71 -7.62
N VAL A 110 15.83 2.88 -6.96
CA VAL A 110 14.92 3.24 -5.87
C VAL A 110 13.84 4.18 -6.40
N ASN A 111 12.60 3.90 -6.06
CA ASN A 111 11.47 4.73 -6.45
C ASN A 111 10.49 4.97 -5.31
N LEU A 112 9.81 6.10 -5.40
CA LEU A 112 8.72 6.43 -4.50
C LEU A 112 7.47 5.65 -4.92
N VAL A 113 6.80 5.03 -3.95
CA VAL A 113 5.55 4.29 -4.18
C VAL A 113 4.37 5.04 -3.59
N GLU A 114 4.44 5.39 -2.31
CA GLU A 114 3.39 6.15 -1.62
C GLU A 114 4.04 7.28 -0.84
N ILE A 115 3.49 8.48 -0.96
CA ILE A 115 3.79 9.59 -0.05
C ILE A 115 2.52 10.40 0.15
N PHE A 116 1.83 10.24 1.27
CA PHE A 116 0.60 10.99 1.49
C PHE A 116 0.39 11.36 2.95
N ALA A 117 -0.33 12.46 3.13
CA ALA A 117 -0.88 12.87 4.40
C ALA A 117 -2.39 12.68 4.36
N LYS A 118 -2.95 12.13 5.43
CA LYS A 118 -4.37 11.94 5.66
C LYS A 118 -4.76 12.68 6.91
N VAL A 119 -5.75 13.55 6.82
CA VAL A 119 -6.35 14.27 7.95
C VAL A 119 -7.81 13.84 8.08
N THR A 120 -8.22 13.50 9.28
CA THR A 120 -9.57 13.05 9.61
C THR A 120 -10.26 14.12 10.43
N ASP A 121 -11.53 14.36 10.11
CA ASP A 121 -12.37 15.32 10.83
C ASP A 121 -12.47 14.98 12.33
N PRO A 122 -12.18 15.92 13.25
CA PRO A 122 -12.32 15.69 14.69
C PRO A 122 -13.75 15.48 15.17
N TRP A 123 -14.75 16.09 14.52
CA TRP A 123 -16.14 16.07 15.01
C TRP A 123 -16.82 14.75 14.69
N THR A 124 -16.88 14.39 13.40
CA THR A 124 -17.62 13.20 12.97
C THR A 124 -16.73 11.95 12.90
N LYS A 125 -15.40 12.13 12.80
CA LYS A 125 -14.40 11.09 12.46
C LYS A 125 -14.80 10.19 11.29
N SER A 126 -15.73 10.68 10.47
CA SER A 126 -16.35 9.92 9.38
C SER A 126 -15.85 10.42 8.02
N VAL A 127 -15.26 11.62 7.97
CA VAL A 127 -14.66 12.20 6.77
C VAL A 127 -13.15 12.26 6.96
N SER A 128 -12.40 11.84 5.95
CA SER A 128 -10.95 12.02 5.87
C SER A 128 -10.55 12.63 4.53
N LEU A 129 -9.68 13.61 4.57
CA LEU A 129 -9.01 14.17 3.40
C LEU A 129 -7.61 13.58 3.29
N THR A 130 -7.24 13.09 2.12
CA THR A 130 -5.91 12.55 1.81
C THR A 130 -5.31 13.35 0.68
N SER A 131 -4.04 13.71 0.77
CA SER A 131 -3.32 14.46 -0.26
C SER A 131 -1.91 13.89 -0.43
N GLY A 132 -1.47 13.81 -1.68
CA GLY A 132 -0.17 13.29 -2.08
C GLY A 132 -0.29 12.13 -3.06
N VAL A 133 0.74 11.30 -3.08
CA VAL A 133 0.86 10.14 -3.94
C VAL A 133 0.21 8.93 -3.26
N MET A 134 -0.93 8.49 -3.77
CA MET A 134 -1.77 7.46 -3.17
C MET A 134 -2.42 6.54 -4.21
N ASN A 135 -2.99 5.42 -3.77
CA ASN A 135 -3.73 4.51 -4.64
C ASN A 135 -4.97 5.20 -5.24
N ARG A 136 -5.16 5.09 -6.55
CA ARG A 136 -6.38 5.54 -7.21
C ARG A 136 -7.60 4.76 -6.66
N PRO A 137 -8.73 5.42 -6.34
CA PRO A 137 -9.92 4.76 -5.81
C PRO A 137 -10.66 4.05 -6.93
N PHE A 138 -10.12 2.92 -7.42
CA PHE A 138 -10.74 2.14 -8.49
C PHE A 138 -10.59 0.63 -8.26
N GLY A 139 -11.68 -0.11 -8.46
CA GLY A 139 -11.69 -1.58 -8.31
C GLY A 139 -11.30 -2.08 -6.92
N PHE A 140 -11.29 -3.40 -6.72
CA PHE A 140 -10.90 -4.00 -5.44
C PHE A 140 -9.38 -4.22 -5.34
N GLU A 141 -8.75 -4.71 -6.40
CA GLU A 141 -7.34 -5.12 -6.42
C GLU A 141 -6.34 -3.98 -6.19
N ILE A 142 -6.69 -2.75 -6.58
CA ILE A 142 -5.77 -1.60 -6.45
C ILE A 142 -5.57 -1.24 -4.98
N GLN A 143 -6.66 -1.25 -4.20
CA GLN A 143 -6.64 -0.92 -2.78
C GLN A 143 -6.10 -2.07 -1.90
N GLN A 144 -5.96 -3.28 -2.44
CA GLN A 144 -5.36 -4.40 -1.72
C GLN A 144 -3.83 -4.27 -1.69
N SER A 145 -3.25 -4.41 -0.48
CA SER A 145 -1.79 -4.44 -0.29
C SER A 145 -1.17 -5.55 -1.11
N SER A 146 0.02 -5.32 -1.68
CA SER A 146 0.73 -6.35 -2.46
C SER A 146 1.22 -7.52 -1.60
N ALA A 147 1.34 -7.35 -0.28
CA ALA A 147 1.72 -8.42 0.63
C ALA A 147 0.57 -9.41 0.90
N ASP A 148 -0.68 -8.94 0.84
CA ASP A 148 -1.87 -9.72 1.18
C ASP A 148 -2.61 -10.24 -0.06
N ARG A 149 -1.96 -10.21 -1.24
CA ARG A 149 -2.58 -10.72 -2.47
C ARG A 149 -2.41 -12.21 -2.58
N GLU A 150 -3.47 -12.83 -3.08
CA GLU A 150 -3.43 -14.25 -3.43
C GLU A 150 -2.77 -14.47 -4.79
N THR A 151 -2.88 -13.50 -5.70
CA THR A 151 -2.21 -13.56 -7.01
C THR A 151 -0.86 -12.83 -6.98
N PRO A 152 0.19 -13.39 -7.64
CA PRO A 152 1.51 -12.75 -7.69
C PRO A 152 1.49 -11.36 -8.34
N GLU A 153 0.63 -11.20 -9.33
CA GLU A 153 0.39 -9.96 -10.06
C GLU A 153 -1.10 -9.61 -10.06
N ARG A 154 -1.39 -8.34 -10.33
CA ARG A 154 -2.77 -7.89 -10.54
C ARG A 154 -3.34 -8.45 -11.83
N SER A 155 -4.67 -8.44 -11.94
CA SER A 155 -5.33 -8.75 -13.21
C SER A 155 -4.78 -7.90 -14.35
N ARG A 156 -4.69 -8.48 -15.57
CA ARG A 156 -4.22 -7.76 -16.76
C ARG A 156 -5.03 -6.50 -17.04
N TYR A 157 -6.33 -6.53 -16.73
CA TYR A 157 -7.23 -5.39 -16.86
C TYR A 157 -6.73 -4.17 -16.08
N VAL A 158 -6.32 -4.34 -14.83
CA VAL A 158 -5.80 -3.25 -14.00
C VAL A 158 -4.45 -2.74 -14.53
N GLN A 159 -3.56 -3.65 -14.94
CA GLN A 159 -2.23 -3.28 -15.44
C GLN A 159 -2.31 -2.44 -16.73
N MET A 160 -3.30 -2.70 -17.59
CA MET A 160 -3.47 -1.98 -18.85
C MET A 160 -4.19 -0.64 -18.69
N LEU A 161 -5.25 -0.57 -17.87
CA LEU A 161 -6.04 0.66 -17.73
C LEU A 161 -5.46 1.65 -16.72
N LEU A 162 -4.78 1.13 -15.69
CA LEU A 162 -4.21 1.94 -14.61
C LEU A 162 -2.75 1.54 -14.42
N PRO A 163 -1.90 1.80 -15.44
CA PRO A 163 -0.46 1.58 -15.32
C PRO A 163 0.03 2.44 -14.15
N ASN A 164 0.82 1.83 -13.27
CA ASN A 164 1.22 2.46 -12.01
C ASN A 164 0.04 3.09 -11.27
N GLU A 165 -0.98 2.28 -10.95
CA GLU A 165 -2.21 2.52 -10.15
C GLU A 165 -2.26 3.58 -9.03
N ARG A 166 -1.13 4.17 -8.66
CA ARG A 166 -0.97 5.24 -7.71
C ARG A 166 -0.67 6.53 -8.44
N ASP A 167 -1.21 7.61 -7.91
CA ASP A 167 -1.05 8.90 -8.54
C ASP A 167 -1.03 10.02 -7.51
N LEU A 168 -0.48 11.15 -7.93
CA LEU A 168 -0.54 12.38 -7.19
C LEU A 168 -1.96 12.94 -7.28
N GLY A 169 -2.54 13.28 -6.14
CA GLY A 169 -3.86 13.87 -6.11
C GLY A 169 -4.35 14.21 -4.71
N VAL A 170 -5.63 14.53 -4.66
CA VAL A 170 -6.36 14.77 -3.41
C VAL A 170 -7.62 13.90 -3.43
N MET A 171 -7.89 13.22 -2.33
CA MET A 171 -9.02 12.31 -2.18
C MET A 171 -9.76 12.58 -0.87
N SER A 172 -11.07 12.67 -0.93
CA SER A 172 -11.96 12.64 0.22
C SER A 172 -12.51 11.22 0.41
N THR A 173 -12.51 10.77 1.66
CA THR A 173 -13.07 9.47 2.07
C THR A 173 -14.15 9.70 3.09
N PHE A 174 -15.34 9.17 2.84
CA PHE A 174 -16.43 9.10 3.78
C PHE A 174 -16.61 7.65 4.24
N GLN A 175 -16.41 7.42 5.54
CA GLN A 175 -16.61 6.14 6.19
C GLN A 175 -17.23 6.36 7.59
N PRO A 176 -18.51 6.05 7.80
CA PRO A 176 -19.17 6.24 9.08
C PRO A 176 -18.63 5.28 10.15
N LEU A 177 -18.64 5.75 11.41
CA LEU A 177 -18.18 5.00 12.58
C LEU A 177 -19.09 3.80 12.93
N LYS A 178 -18.50 2.82 13.64
CA LYS A 178 -19.21 1.68 14.26
C LYS A 178 -20.44 2.17 15.03
N GLY A 179 -21.64 1.67 14.69
CA GLY A 179 -22.90 1.98 15.39
C GLY A 179 -23.90 2.88 14.65
N LYS A 180 -23.57 3.45 13.49
CA LYS A 180 -24.52 4.21 12.64
C LYS A 180 -25.20 3.28 11.62
N LYS A 181 -26.43 3.62 11.18
CA LYS A 181 -27.20 2.82 10.19
C LYS A 181 -26.47 2.56 8.88
N LEU A 182 -25.56 3.45 8.47
CA LEU A 182 -24.75 3.33 7.26
C LEU A 182 -23.38 2.67 7.51
N PHE A 183 -23.16 2.09 8.70
CA PHE A 183 -21.91 1.41 9.02
C PHE A 183 -21.69 0.22 8.09
N GLY A 184 -20.69 0.35 7.21
CA GLY A 184 -20.44 -0.59 6.12
C GLY A 184 -20.25 0.12 4.77
N LEU A 185 -20.79 1.32 4.60
CA LEU A 185 -20.57 2.14 3.42
C LEU A 185 -19.23 2.86 3.48
N LYS A 186 -18.42 2.76 2.44
CA LYS A 186 -17.19 3.53 2.24
C LYS A 186 -17.27 4.19 0.87
N LEU A 187 -17.23 5.51 0.86
CA LEU A 187 -17.18 6.31 -0.36
C LEU A 187 -15.82 7.00 -0.43
N GLU A 188 -15.15 6.88 -1.56
CA GLU A 188 -13.86 7.49 -1.84
C GLU A 188 -14.00 8.26 -3.14
N ALA A 189 -13.67 9.54 -3.16
CA ALA A 189 -13.69 10.36 -4.37
C ALA A 189 -12.48 11.29 -4.39
N GLY A 190 -11.81 11.41 -5.52
CA GLY A 190 -10.59 12.20 -5.63
C GLY A 190 -10.31 12.69 -7.03
N ILE A 191 -9.38 13.65 -7.08
CA ILE A 191 -8.89 14.31 -8.27
C ILE A 191 -7.40 13.98 -8.39
N PHE A 192 -6.97 13.50 -9.56
CA PHE A 192 -5.62 12.97 -9.80
C PHE A 192 -5.01 13.56 -11.08
N SER A 193 -3.67 13.52 -11.18
CA SER A 193 -2.90 14.03 -12.32
C SER A 193 -2.89 13.11 -13.56
N GLY A 194 -3.48 11.92 -13.48
CA GLY A 194 -3.73 10.98 -14.59
C GLY A 194 -2.53 10.19 -15.12
N ASN A 195 -1.30 10.67 -14.89
CA ASN A 195 -0.09 10.09 -15.48
C ASN A 195 0.59 8.99 -14.63
N GLY A 196 0.20 8.87 -13.36
CA GLY A 196 0.79 7.89 -12.44
C GLY A 196 2.24 8.22 -12.09
N ILE A 197 2.84 7.45 -11.18
CA ILE A 197 4.20 7.72 -10.71
C ILE A 197 5.21 7.05 -11.65
N TYR A 198 6.32 7.74 -11.93
CA TYR A 198 7.47 7.14 -12.61
C TYR A 198 8.11 6.01 -11.79
N VAL A 199 8.31 4.85 -12.41
CA VAL A 199 9.06 3.72 -11.83
C VAL A 199 10.25 3.38 -12.74
N PRO A 200 11.51 3.52 -12.25
CA PRO A 200 12.73 3.22 -13.01
C PRO A 200 12.73 1.81 -13.59
N GLY A 201 13.16 1.70 -14.85
CA GLY A 201 13.25 0.41 -15.55
C GLY A 201 11.91 -0.29 -15.78
N THR A 202 10.80 0.44 -15.66
CA THR A 202 9.51 0.08 -16.25
C THR A 202 9.21 1.10 -17.34
N GLY A 203 8.52 0.72 -18.41
CA GLY A 203 8.20 1.62 -19.54
C GLY A 203 7.29 2.80 -19.18
N SER A 204 7.09 3.12 -17.90
CA SER A 204 6.35 4.29 -17.44
C SER A 204 7.22 5.54 -17.53
N THR A 205 7.68 5.90 -18.72
CA THR A 205 8.31 7.20 -18.96
C THR A 205 7.19 8.17 -19.32
N GLY A 206 6.95 9.17 -18.48
CA GLY A 206 6.16 10.33 -18.89
C GLY A 206 6.96 11.11 -19.94
N THR A 207 6.42 11.24 -21.15
CA THR A 207 7.04 12.00 -22.24
C THR A 207 6.31 13.32 -22.36
N THR A 208 6.93 14.43 -21.95
CA THR A 208 6.45 15.79 -22.25
C THR A 208 7.36 16.36 -23.34
N GLY A 209 7.02 16.14 -24.61
CA GLY A 209 7.86 16.60 -25.73
C GLY A 209 9.26 15.96 -25.77
N ASN A 210 10.30 16.74 -26.11
CA ASN A 210 11.68 16.28 -26.31
C ASN A 210 12.52 16.26 -25.01
N THR A 211 11.89 16.08 -23.85
CA THR A 211 12.60 15.93 -22.56
C THR A 211 11.97 14.80 -21.73
N THR A 212 12.75 13.75 -21.50
CA THR A 212 12.39 12.65 -20.59
C THR A 212 12.62 13.10 -19.15
N ALA A 213 11.59 13.64 -18.51
CA ALA A 213 11.67 14.04 -17.10
C ALA A 213 11.08 12.97 -16.19
N ALA A 214 11.90 12.40 -15.32
CA ALA A 214 11.45 11.56 -14.23
C ALA A 214 10.70 12.44 -13.20
N GLY A 215 9.37 12.41 -13.20
CA GLY A 215 8.59 13.24 -12.28
C GLY A 215 7.08 13.06 -12.37
N LEU A 216 6.38 13.55 -11.35
CA LEU A 216 4.93 13.67 -11.26
C LEU A 216 4.46 14.85 -12.14
N ILE A 217 4.64 14.75 -13.45
CA ILE A 217 4.31 15.82 -14.39
C ILE A 217 2.96 15.52 -15.02
N ASP A 218 2.06 16.48 -14.84
CA ASP A 218 0.75 16.56 -15.48
C ASP A 218 0.96 16.76 -16.99
N THR A 219 0.69 15.71 -17.78
CA THR A 219 1.07 15.65 -19.20
C THR A 219 0.01 16.27 -20.12
N ASP A 220 -1.23 16.30 -19.66
CA ASP A 220 -2.36 16.97 -20.25
C ASP A 220 -3.02 17.81 -19.13
N ASN A 221 -3.33 19.09 -19.37
CA ASN A 221 -3.81 20.02 -18.33
C ASN A 221 -5.14 19.60 -17.63
N PHE A 222 -5.68 18.43 -17.94
CA PHE A 222 -6.90 17.86 -17.37
C PHE A 222 -6.59 17.13 -16.07
N LYS A 223 -7.61 16.97 -15.24
CA LYS A 223 -7.50 16.21 -14.00
C LYS A 223 -8.47 15.05 -14.06
N ASP A 224 -8.00 13.88 -13.65
CA ASP A 224 -8.82 12.68 -13.58
C ASP A 224 -9.67 12.71 -12.32
N ILE A 225 -10.98 12.60 -12.48
CA ILE A 225 -11.90 12.46 -11.36
C ILE A 225 -12.24 10.98 -11.22
N MET A 226 -11.98 10.41 -10.05
CA MET A 226 -12.26 9.02 -9.75
C MET A 226 -13.06 8.90 -8.48
N ALA A 227 -14.08 8.05 -8.49
CA ALA A 227 -14.88 7.73 -7.32
C ALA A 227 -15.13 6.23 -7.21
N ARG A 228 -15.16 5.77 -5.96
CA ARG A 228 -15.46 4.40 -5.59
C ARG A 228 -16.45 4.36 -4.45
N LEU A 229 -17.48 3.54 -4.64
CA LEU A 229 -18.38 3.11 -3.59
C LEU A 229 -18.02 1.68 -3.19
N ARG A 230 -17.99 1.41 -1.89
CA ARG A 230 -17.94 0.04 -1.35
C ARG A 230 -18.97 -0.07 -0.24
N GLU A 231 -19.77 -1.12 -0.30
CA GLU A 231 -20.65 -1.50 0.80
C GLU A 231 -20.17 -2.82 1.40
N LYS A 232 -20.03 -2.88 2.72
CA LYS A 232 -19.78 -4.11 3.47
C LYS A 232 -21.08 -4.50 4.16
N LYS A 233 -21.76 -5.51 3.63
CA LYS A 233 -22.90 -6.12 4.29
C LYS A 233 -22.40 -6.86 5.53
N LEU A 234 -22.80 -6.41 6.71
CA LEU A 234 -22.51 -7.10 7.96
C LEU A 234 -23.54 -8.22 8.11
N ASP A 235 -23.22 -9.41 7.60
CA ASP A 235 -23.97 -10.61 7.94
C ASP A 235 -23.60 -11.02 9.37
N CYS A 236 -24.36 -10.53 10.35
CA CYS A 236 -24.43 -11.15 11.68
C CYS A 236 -25.21 -12.46 11.57
N ARG A 237 -24.67 -13.45 10.86
CA ARG A 237 -25.23 -14.80 10.87
C ARG A 237 -24.76 -15.48 12.16
N LYS A 238 -25.69 -15.71 13.09
CA LYS A 238 -25.50 -16.53 14.30
C LYS A 238 -24.93 -17.90 13.90
N SER A 239 -23.61 -18.03 13.90
CA SER A 239 -22.92 -19.30 13.71
C SER A 239 -21.62 -19.18 14.48
N GLY A 240 -21.49 -19.93 15.57
CA GLY A 240 -20.38 -19.93 16.52
C GLY A 240 -19.03 -20.38 15.95
N ARG A 241 -18.56 -19.73 14.88
CA ARG A 241 -17.20 -19.85 14.38
C ARG A 241 -16.52 -18.50 14.50
N ILE A 242 -15.66 -18.41 15.51
CA ILE A 242 -14.74 -17.31 15.73
C ILE A 242 -13.77 -17.28 14.56
N TYR A 243 -13.98 -16.38 13.59
CA TYR A 243 -12.95 -16.04 12.63
C TYR A 243 -11.99 -15.06 13.31
N ARG A 244 -10.80 -15.58 13.64
CA ARG A 244 -9.70 -14.82 14.25
C ARG A 244 -8.98 -14.04 13.15
N GLU A 245 -9.54 -12.90 12.75
CA GLU A 245 -8.81 -11.96 11.89
C GLU A 245 -7.75 -11.25 12.75
N LYS A 246 -6.49 -11.30 12.32
CA LYS A 246 -5.30 -10.86 13.06
C LYS A 246 -5.17 -9.33 13.02
N SER A 247 -6.17 -8.65 13.58
CA SER A 247 -6.12 -7.26 14.01
C SER A 247 -6.72 -7.26 15.41
N SER A 248 -5.93 -6.88 16.40
CA SER A 248 -6.28 -6.87 17.82
C SER A 248 -7.55 -6.07 18.10
N GLU A 249 -8.71 -6.71 18.06
CA GLU A 249 -9.96 -6.25 18.67
C GLU A 249 -10.95 -7.42 18.66
N ASN A 250 -11.23 -7.97 19.84
CA ASN A 250 -12.24 -9.01 20.02
C ASN A 250 -13.61 -8.46 19.57
N ILE A 251 -14.24 -9.12 18.62
CA ILE A 251 -15.59 -8.81 18.16
C ILE A 251 -16.56 -9.57 19.08
N PHE A 252 -17.07 -8.90 20.11
CA PHE A 252 -18.26 -9.37 20.82
C PHE A 252 -19.49 -8.72 20.19
N CYS A 253 -20.29 -9.51 19.48
CA CYS A 253 -21.67 -9.15 19.18
C CYS A 253 -22.50 -9.39 20.45
N ARG A 254 -23.19 -8.35 20.96
CA ARG A 254 -24.31 -8.55 21.89
C ARG A 254 -25.51 -9.13 21.14
#